data_AF-X1AFF0-F1
#
_entry.id   AF-X1AFF0-F1
#
_cell.length_a   1.000
_cell.length_b   1.000
_cell.length_c   1.000
_cell.angle_alpha   90.00
_cell.angle_beta   90.00
_cell.angle_gamma   90.00
#
_symmetry.space_group_name_H-M   'P 1'
#
loop_
_entity.id
_entity.type
_entity.pdbx_description
1 polymer ?
#
loop_
_entity_poly.entity_id
_entity_poly.type
_entity_poly.pdbx_seq_one_letter_code
_entity_poly.pdbx_strand_id
1 'polypeptide(L)'
;ELIQNKQINHSVIDMEDPLGFLIHDNGAENIVDAAYRFCNYEPGTHVILSGTGNLDHMKDNIKFMQKPPLPEKDVLKLKDIFKAVDSISGQ
;
A
#
# COMPACT_ATOMS: atom_id res chain seq x y z
N GLU A 1 -0.86 14.88 8.25
CA GLU A 1 0.56 15.18 8.48
C GLU A 1 1.34 15.33 7.16
N LEU A 2 1.47 14.30 6.32
CA LEU A 2 2.28 14.37 5.07
C LEU A 2 1.92 15.54 4.14
N ILE A 3 0.63 15.90 4.02
CA ILE A 3 0.17 17.07 3.25
C ILE A 3 0.65 18.38 3.88
N GLN A 4 0.55 18.51 5.21
CA GLN A 4 1.00 19.70 5.95
C GLN A 4 2.51 19.88 5.81
N ASN A 5 3.25 18.76 5.78
CA ASN A 5 4.70 18.73 5.56
C ASN A 5 5.10 18.88 4.09
N LYS A 6 4.14 19.07 3.17
CA LYS A 6 4.34 19.19 1.71
C LYS A 6 4.99 17.95 1.05
N GLN A 7 4.91 16.80 1.70
CA GLN A 7 5.44 15.52 1.19
C GLN A 7 4.43 14.82 0.27
N ILE A 8 3.14 15.18 0.38
CA ILE A 8 2.09 14.78 -0.56
C ILE A 8 1.38 16.02 -1.07
N ASN A 9 1.23 16.12 -2.40
CA ASN A 9 0.42 17.16 -3.01
C ASN A 9 -1.07 16.76 -2.95
N HIS A 10 -1.89 17.54 -2.24
CA HIS A 10 -3.33 17.28 -2.13
C HIS A 10 -4.05 17.28 -3.49
N SER A 11 -3.52 17.97 -4.52
CA SER A 11 -4.17 18.04 -5.83
C SER A 11 -4.04 16.74 -6.65
N VAL A 12 -3.23 15.77 -6.21
CA VAL A 12 -3.02 14.49 -6.94
C VAL A 12 -3.70 13.30 -6.27
N ILE A 13 -4.41 13.54 -5.16
CA ILE A 13 -5.18 12.53 -4.43
C ILE A 13 -6.62 12.97 -4.30
N ASP A 14 -7.52 12.00 -4.12
CA ASP A 14 -8.85 12.29 -3.58
C ASP A 14 -8.70 12.50 -2.06
N MET A 15 -9.22 13.60 -1.53
CA MET A 15 -9.07 13.92 -0.11
C MET A 15 -9.98 13.08 0.78
N GLU A 16 -11.10 12.57 0.25
CA GLU A 16 -12.03 11.72 0.98
C GLU A 16 -11.62 10.24 0.89
N ASP A 17 -10.99 9.84 -0.22
CA ASP A 17 -10.49 8.47 -0.42
C ASP A 17 -9.11 8.42 -1.14
N PRO A 18 -8.01 8.78 -0.46
CA PRO A 18 -6.70 8.93 -1.09
C PRO A 18 -6.15 7.67 -1.76
N LEU A 19 -6.54 6.50 -1.25
CA LEU A 19 -6.09 5.19 -1.72
C LEU A 19 -7.20 4.36 -2.38
N GLY A 20 -8.40 4.92 -2.54
CA GLY A 20 -9.55 4.23 -3.15
C GLY A 20 -9.30 3.70 -4.54
N PHE A 21 -8.38 4.34 -5.27
CA PHE A 21 -7.95 3.89 -6.60
C PHE A 21 -7.31 2.50 -6.61
N LEU A 22 -6.94 1.93 -5.46
CA LEU A 22 -6.41 0.57 -5.36
C LEU A 22 -7.52 -0.50 -5.35
N ILE A 23 -8.76 -0.11 -5.03
CA ILE A 23 -9.88 -1.03 -4.80
C ILE A 23 -10.83 -0.95 -5.99
N HIS A 24 -10.66 -1.88 -6.93
CA HIS A 24 -11.49 -2.00 -8.13
C HIS A 24 -11.34 -3.40 -8.73
N ASP A 25 -12.12 -3.68 -9.79
CA ASP A 25 -11.99 -4.92 -10.55
C ASP A 25 -10.54 -5.12 -11.05
N ASN A 26 -9.95 -6.27 -10.73
CA ASN A 26 -8.55 -6.62 -10.98
C ASN A 26 -7.50 -5.83 -10.16
N GLY A 27 -7.93 -4.97 -9.24
CA GLY A 27 -7.08 -4.27 -8.27
C GLY A 27 -6.84 -5.10 -7.00
N ALA A 28 -6.74 -4.43 -5.87
CA ALA A 28 -6.74 -5.05 -4.54
C ALA A 28 -8.16 -5.21 -4.01
N GLU A 29 -8.39 -6.22 -3.16
CA GLU A 29 -9.68 -6.41 -2.48
C GLU A 29 -9.90 -5.39 -1.36
N ASN A 30 -8.83 -4.96 -0.71
CA ASN A 30 -8.83 -3.93 0.33
C ASN A 30 -7.40 -3.40 0.52
N ILE A 31 -7.24 -2.45 1.46
CA ILE A 31 -5.94 -1.81 1.73
C ILE A 31 -4.90 -2.80 2.28
N VAL A 32 -5.30 -3.80 3.06
CA VAL A 32 -4.38 -4.81 3.61
C VAL A 32 -3.83 -5.68 2.49
N ASP A 33 -4.69 -6.14 1.57
CA ASP A 33 -4.29 -6.85 0.35
C ASP A 33 -3.30 -6.03 -0.48
N ALA A 34 -3.62 -4.75 -0.73
CA ALA A 34 -2.74 -3.84 -1.46
C ALA A 34 -1.37 -3.70 -0.79
N ALA A 35 -1.34 -3.53 0.54
CA ALA A 35 -0.10 -3.39 1.31
C ALA A 35 0.78 -4.64 1.20
N TYR A 36 0.21 -5.85 1.33
CA TYR A 36 0.98 -7.08 1.14
C TYR A 36 1.54 -7.18 -0.27
N ARG A 37 0.71 -6.97 -1.30
CA ARG A 37 1.15 -7.11 -2.69
C ARG A 37 2.17 -6.03 -3.08
N PHE A 38 2.06 -4.82 -2.55
CA PHE A 38 3.05 -3.77 -2.76
C PHE A 38 4.41 -4.15 -2.18
N CYS A 39 4.46 -4.60 -0.92
CA CYS A 39 5.70 -5.00 -0.26
C CYS A 39 6.30 -6.29 -0.87
N ASN A 40 5.45 -7.27 -1.20
CA ASN A 40 5.88 -8.62 -1.61
C ASN A 40 6.57 -8.64 -2.98
N TYR A 41 6.27 -7.66 -3.82
CA TYR A 41 6.83 -7.57 -5.16
C TYR A 41 7.84 -6.42 -5.33
N GLU A 42 8.23 -5.73 -4.24
CA GLU A 42 9.29 -4.73 -4.30
C GLU A 42 10.66 -5.43 -4.39
N PRO A 43 11.47 -5.14 -5.43
CA PRO A 43 12.77 -5.77 -5.61
C PRO A 43 13.69 -5.63 -4.39
N GLY A 44 14.32 -6.73 -3.98
CA GLY A 44 15.24 -6.76 -2.83
C GLY A 44 14.57 -7.02 -1.48
N THR A 45 13.23 -7.07 -1.42
CA THR A 45 12.49 -7.49 -0.22
C THR A 45 12.47 -9.01 -0.14
N HIS A 46 13.03 -9.58 0.93
CA HIS A 46 13.09 -11.03 1.14
C HIS A 46 12.14 -11.53 2.24
N VAL A 47 11.83 -10.65 3.19
CA VAL A 47 11.00 -10.97 4.37
C VAL A 47 10.06 -9.80 4.61
N ILE A 48 8.78 -10.10 4.78
CA ILE A 48 7.75 -9.14 5.22
C ILE A 48 7.35 -9.51 6.64
N LEU A 49 7.62 -8.61 7.58
CA LEU A 49 7.19 -8.77 8.96
C LEU A 49 5.78 -8.20 9.11
N SER A 50 4.84 -9.06 9.44
CA SER A 50 3.46 -8.69 9.73
C SER A 50 3.04 -9.15 11.11
N GLY A 51 2.18 -8.38 11.78
CA GLY A 51 1.60 -8.73 13.08
C GLY A 51 0.07 -8.67 13.05
N THR A 52 -0.58 -9.68 13.64
CA THR A 52 -2.02 -9.66 13.93
C THR A 52 -2.31 -10.53 15.14
N GLY A 53 -3.22 -10.08 16.01
CA GLY A 53 -3.77 -10.87 17.11
C GLY A 53 -5.02 -11.68 16.73
N ASN A 54 -5.50 -11.53 15.49
CA ASN A 54 -6.68 -12.21 14.97
C ASN A 54 -6.28 -13.30 13.97
N LEU A 55 -6.76 -14.53 14.21
CA LEU A 55 -6.46 -15.70 13.39
C LEU A 55 -7.00 -15.58 11.95
N ASP A 56 -8.17 -14.97 11.76
CA ASP A 56 -8.74 -14.85 10.42
C ASP A 56 -7.98 -13.82 9.59
N HIS A 57 -7.54 -12.72 10.20
CA HIS A 57 -6.59 -11.80 9.55
C HIS A 57 -5.29 -12.51 9.17
N MET A 58 -4.76 -13.40 10.02
CA MET A 58 -3.54 -14.15 9.70
C MET A 58 -3.73 -15.02 8.44
N LYS A 59 -4.88 -15.71 8.33
CA LYS A 59 -5.19 -16.51 7.13
C LYS A 59 -5.29 -15.63 5.90
N ASP A 60 -5.93 -14.46 6.00
CA ASP A 60 -6.09 -13.55 4.87
C ASP A 60 -4.75 -12.92 4.45
N ASN A 61 -3.90 -12.54 5.41
CA ASN A 61 -2.53 -12.08 5.15
C ASN A 61 -1.73 -13.11 4.33
N ILE A 62 -1.84 -14.41 4.67
CA ILE A 62 -1.20 -15.49 3.92
C ILE A 62 -1.75 -15.58 2.48
N LYS A 63 -3.08 -15.46 2.31
CA LYS A 63 -3.69 -15.46 0.97
C LYS A 63 -3.21 -14.27 0.14
N PHE A 64 -3.16 -13.07 0.72
CA PHE A 64 -2.73 -11.86 0.02
C PHE A 64 -1.27 -11.94 -0.45
N MET A 65 -0.37 -12.53 0.35
CA MET A 65 1.02 -12.78 -0.07
C MET A 65 1.15 -13.71 -1.28
N GLN A 66 0.15 -14.53 -1.56
CA GLN A 66 0.15 -15.47 -2.70
C GLN A 66 -0.51 -14.91 -3.96
N LYS A 67 -1.14 -13.74 -3.88
CA LYS A 67 -1.77 -13.10 -5.04
C LYS A 67 -0.74 -12.54 -6.00
N PRO A 68 -1.08 -12.39 -7.29
CA PRO A 68 -0.20 -11.75 -8.27
C PRO A 68 0.13 -10.30 -7.89
N PRO A 69 1.13 -9.67 -8.53
CA PRO A 69 1.45 -8.26 -8.31
C PRO A 69 0.24 -7.34 -8.48
N LEU A 70 0.27 -6.18 -7.83
CA LEU A 70 -0.68 -5.11 -8.16
C LEU A 70 -0.53 -4.69 -9.63
N PRO A 71 -1.60 -4.19 -10.27
CA PRO A 71 -1.47 -3.57 -11.58
C PRO A 71 -0.37 -2.50 -11.60
N GLU A 72 0.44 -2.49 -12.66
CA GLU A 72 1.59 -1.59 -12.77
C GLU A 72 1.18 -0.11 -12.61
N LYS A 73 0.04 0.27 -13.19
CA LYS A 73 -0.53 1.61 -13.07
C LYS A 73 -0.75 2.03 -11.61
N ASP A 74 -1.19 1.11 -10.77
CA ASP A 74 -1.50 1.39 -9.37
C ASP A 74 -0.21 1.55 -8.57
N VAL A 75 0.79 0.70 -8.83
CA VAL A 75 2.13 0.81 -8.25
C VAL A 75 2.79 2.12 -8.65
N LEU A 76 2.71 2.52 -9.92
CA LEU A 76 3.26 3.80 -10.40
C LEU A 76 2.56 4.99 -9.74
N LYS A 77 1.24 4.92 -9.58
CA LYS A 77 0.48 5.97 -8.89
C LYS A 77 0.87 6.06 -7.40
N LEU A 78 1.05 4.93 -6.71
CA LEU A 78 1.59 4.92 -5.35
C LEU A 78 2.97 5.57 -5.29
N LYS A 79 3.89 5.17 -6.18
CA LYS A 79 5.24 5.75 -6.23
C LYS A 79 5.20 7.25 -6.50
N ASP A 80 4.31 7.73 -7.38
CA ASP A 80 4.17 9.17 -7.64
C ASP A 80 3.60 9.96 -6.47
N ILE A 81 2.57 9.43 -5.78
CA ILE A 81 1.95 10.06 -4.61
C ILE A 81 2.97 10.23 -3.48
N PHE A 82 3.76 9.19 -3.20
CA PHE A 82 4.66 9.15 -2.04
C PHE A 82 6.13 9.50 -2.37
N LYS A 83 6.46 9.92 -3.61
CA LYS A 83 7.86 10.17 -4.04
C LYS A 83 8.65 11.20 -3.22
N ALA A 84 7.97 12.11 -2.55
CA ALA A 84 8.58 13.19 -1.78
C ALA A 84 8.52 12.94 -0.26
N VAL A 85 8.19 11.71 0.15
CA VAL A 85 8.10 11.33 1.57
C VAL A 85 9.47 10.89 2.06
N ASP A 86 9.99 11.62 3.04
CA ASP A 86 11.28 11.41 3.71
C ASP A 86 11.16 11.34 5.25
N SER A 87 9.93 11.44 5.76
CA SER A 87 9.63 11.35 7.20
C SER A 87 9.59 9.89 7.66
N ILE A 88 10.17 9.63 8.83
CA ILE A 88 10.19 8.31 9.47
C ILE A 88 9.33 8.38 10.74
N SER A 89 8.35 7.49 10.87
CA SER A 89 7.58 7.34 12.11
C SER A 89 8.26 6.35 13.07
N GLY A 90 8.18 6.59 14.39
CA GLY A 90 8.63 5.63 15.40
C GLY A 90 10.08 5.77 15.87
N GLN A 91 10.69 6.95 15.68
CA GLN A 91 11.89 7.38 16.41
C GLN A 91 11.53 8.03 17.75
#